data_AF-A0AAD9FE11-F1
#
_entry.id   AF-A0AAD9FE11-F1
#
_cell.length_a   1.000
_cell.length_b   1.000
_cell.length_c   1.000
_cell.angle_alpha   90.00
_cell.angle_beta   90.00
_cell.angle_gamma   90.00
#
_symmetry.space_group_name_H-M   'P 1'
#
loop_
_entity.id
_entity.type
_entity.pdbx_description
1 polymer ?
#
loop_
_entity_poly.entity_id
_entity_poly.type
_entity_poly.pdbx_seq_one_letter_code
_entity_poly.pdbx_strand_id
1 'polypeptide(L)'
;GYQWMKDKVLSEEGHRQQVKLKELQAVAERMGCTLPQLAIAWCLRNEGVNSVLLGASRTDQLMENIKAIQVLPKLSLSIVSEVDNLLGNKPYSKKDFRS
;
A
#
# COMPACT_ATOMS: atom_id res chain seq x y z
N GLY A 1 -3.26 -19.32 19.59
CA GLY A 1 -2.92 -17.88 19.57
C GLY A 1 -3.28 -17.17 18.27
N TYR A 2 -3.01 -17.74 17.08
CA TYR A 2 -3.14 -17.03 15.79
C TYR A 2 -4.17 -17.63 14.83
N GLN A 3 -5.14 -18.40 15.34
CA GLN A 3 -6.10 -19.11 14.49
C GLN A 3 -6.92 -18.13 13.65
N TRP A 4 -7.41 -17.05 14.26
CA TRP A 4 -8.14 -15.97 13.57
C TRP A 4 -7.37 -15.37 12.38
N MET A 5 -6.05 -15.28 12.47
CA MET A 5 -5.21 -14.72 11.40
C MET A 5 -5.07 -15.72 10.26
N LYS A 6 -4.86 -17.00 10.58
CA LYS A 6 -4.83 -18.07 9.57
C LYS A 6 -6.16 -18.17 8.83
N ASP A 7 -7.27 -18.16 9.56
CA ASP A 7 -8.61 -18.25 8.98
C ASP A 7 -8.90 -17.06 8.05
N LYS A 8 -8.47 -15.85 8.44
CA LYS A 8 -8.60 -14.67 7.59
C LYS A 8 -7.77 -14.78 6.31
N VAL A 9 -6.51 -15.21 6.41
CA VAL A 9 -5.61 -15.35 5.26
C VAL A 9 -6.07 -16.46 4.30
N LEU A 10 -6.62 -17.55 4.82
CA LEU A 10 -7.12 -18.70 4.05
C LEU A 10 -8.56 -18.53 3.56
N SER A 11 -9.25 -17.47 3.95
CA SER A 11 -10.58 -17.16 3.42
C SER A 11 -10.52 -16.74 1.95
N GLU A 12 -11.64 -16.87 1.22
CA GLU A 12 -11.77 -16.37 -0.15
C GLU A 12 -11.38 -14.89 -0.29
N GLU A 13 -11.71 -14.08 0.70
CA GLU A 13 -11.30 -12.67 0.73
C GLU A 13 -9.79 -12.51 0.93
N GLY A 14 -9.18 -13.31 1.79
CA GLY A 14 -7.73 -13.35 1.95
C GLY A 14 -7.01 -13.75 0.66
N HIS A 15 -7.55 -14.73 -0.07
CA HIS A 15 -7.06 -15.12 -1.39
C HIS A 15 -7.17 -13.98 -2.41
N ARG A 16 -8.30 -13.25 -2.46
CA ARG A 16 -8.45 -12.07 -3.32
C ARG A 16 -7.45 -10.96 -2.97
N GLN A 17 -7.23 -10.72 -1.69
CA GLN A 17 -6.25 -9.73 -1.23
C GLN A 17 -4.82 -10.14 -1.62
N GLN A 18 -4.47 -11.42 -1.49
CA GLN A 18 -3.17 -11.95 -1.92
C GLN A 18 -2.92 -11.74 -3.42
N VAL A 19 -3.95 -11.89 -4.27
CA VAL A 19 -3.84 -11.62 -5.72
C VAL A 19 -3.51 -10.14 -5.95
N LYS A 20 -4.23 -9.21 -5.32
CA LYS A 20 -3.94 -7.77 -5.43
C LYS A 20 -2.54 -7.42 -4.95
N LEU A 21 -2.06 -8.07 -3.87
CA LEU A 21 -0.69 -7.87 -3.38
C LEU A 21 0.36 -8.31 -4.40
N LYS A 22 0.13 -9.40 -5.15
CA LYS A 22 1.03 -9.83 -6.24
C LYS A 22 1.07 -8.82 -7.39
N GLU A 23 -0.06 -8.23 -7.74
CA GLU A 23 -0.12 -7.19 -8.77
C GLU A 23 0.61 -5.91 -8.33
N LEU A 24 0.40 -5.48 -7.07
CA LEU A 24 1.11 -4.34 -6.49
C LEU A 24 2.63 -4.60 -6.36
N GLN A 25 3.02 -5.85 -6.09
CA GLN A 25 4.42 -6.25 -6.06
C GLN A 25 5.09 -6.00 -7.42
N ALA A 26 4.43 -6.31 -8.53
CA ALA A 26 4.95 -6.01 -9.87
C ALA A 26 5.11 -4.49 -10.11
N VAL A 27 4.18 -3.66 -9.59
CA VAL A 27 4.33 -2.19 -9.64
C VAL A 27 5.55 -1.74 -8.85
N ALA A 28 5.72 -2.23 -7.62
CA ALA A 28 6.85 -1.89 -6.76
C ALA A 28 8.20 -2.25 -7.40
N GLU A 29 8.29 -3.43 -8.02
CA GLU A 29 9.47 -3.90 -8.75
C GLU A 29 9.83 -2.99 -9.93
N ARG A 30 8.85 -2.60 -10.76
CA ARG A 30 9.08 -1.64 -11.86
C ARG A 30 9.55 -0.27 -11.36
N MET A 31 9.14 0.14 -10.15
CA MET A 31 9.58 1.37 -9.50
C MET A 31 10.95 1.24 -8.79
N GLY A 32 11.50 0.02 -8.73
CA GLY A 32 12.75 -0.28 -8.04
C GLY A 32 12.64 -0.11 -6.52
N CYS A 33 11.51 -0.51 -5.94
CA CYS A 33 11.28 -0.46 -4.49
C CYS A 33 10.61 -1.75 -3.99
N THR A 34 10.59 -1.94 -2.67
CA THR A 34 9.85 -3.06 -2.06
C THR A 34 8.37 -2.71 -1.89
N LEU A 35 7.51 -3.73 -1.82
CA LEU A 35 6.08 -3.50 -1.56
C LEU A 35 5.80 -2.75 -0.24
N PRO A 36 6.50 -3.03 0.89
CA PRO A 36 6.40 -2.20 2.09
C PRO A 36 6.75 -0.73 1.85
N GLN A 37 7.81 -0.46 1.08
CA GLN A 37 8.20 0.91 0.75
C GLN A 37 7.13 1.62 -0.08
N LEU A 38 6.56 0.94 -1.08
CA LEU A 38 5.46 1.46 -1.87
C LEU A 38 4.24 1.76 -1.00
N ALA A 39 3.86 0.85 -0.10
CA ALA A 39 2.71 1.03 0.80
C ALA A 39 2.89 2.21 1.77
N ILE A 40 4.08 2.40 2.32
CA ILE A 40 4.37 3.52 3.23
C ILE A 40 4.34 4.86 2.45
N ALA A 41 5.00 4.91 1.28
CA ALA A 41 4.95 6.09 0.42
C ALA A 41 3.52 6.42 -0.02
N TRP A 42 2.70 5.40 -0.29
CA TRP A 42 1.29 5.56 -0.63
C TRP A 42 0.49 6.28 0.47
N CYS A 43 0.72 5.90 1.73
CA CYS A 43 0.11 6.57 2.89
C CYS A 43 0.57 8.02 3.01
N LEU A 44 1.87 8.28 2.83
CA LEU A 44 2.45 9.62 2.92
C LEU A 44 2.06 10.56 1.76
N ARG A 45 1.57 10.03 0.63
CA ARG A 45 1.17 10.85 -0.52
C ARG A 45 0.00 11.79 -0.23
N ASN A 46 -0.86 11.42 0.71
CA ASN A 46 -2.05 12.19 1.02
C ASN A 46 -1.68 13.40 1.87
N GLU A 47 -1.93 14.61 1.38
CA GLU A 47 -1.63 15.86 2.10
C GLU A 47 -2.30 15.94 3.48
N GLY A 48 -3.42 15.23 3.68
CA GLY A 48 -4.08 15.15 4.99
C GLY A 48 -3.37 14.23 6.01
N VAL A 49 -2.28 13.56 5.63
CA VAL A 49 -1.51 12.67 6.49
C VAL A 49 -0.22 13.36 6.92
N ASN A 50 -0.14 13.76 8.19
CA ASN A 50 1.05 14.41 8.74
C ASN A 50 2.18 13.42 9.09
N SER A 51 1.83 12.18 9.43
CA SER A 51 2.80 11.16 9.87
C SER A 51 2.28 9.75 9.65
N VAL A 52 3.19 8.80 9.41
CA VAL A 52 2.91 7.36 9.37
C VAL A 52 3.69 6.68 10.50
N LEU A 53 2.99 5.95 11.37
CA LEU A 53 3.61 5.18 12.45
C LEU A 53 4.14 3.85 11.91
N LEU A 54 5.44 3.60 12.02
CA LEU A 54 6.09 2.39 11.54
C LEU A 54 6.22 1.36 12.66
N GLY A 55 5.84 0.11 12.37
CA GLY A 55 6.13 -1.05 13.21
C GLY A 55 7.17 -1.95 12.54
N ALA A 56 8.19 -2.37 13.27
CA ALA A 56 9.22 -3.29 12.79
C ALA A 56 9.67 -4.20 13.94
N SER A 57 9.81 -5.51 13.67
CA SER A 57 10.33 -6.47 14.65
C SER A 57 11.84 -6.64 14.58
N ARG A 58 12.47 -6.09 13.53
CA ARG A 58 13.91 -6.12 13.28
C ARG A 58 14.40 -4.79 12.74
N THR A 59 15.66 -4.46 13.01
CA THR A 59 16.33 -3.26 12.51
C THR A 59 16.30 -3.17 10.98
N ASP A 60 16.53 -4.28 10.28
CA ASP A 60 16.56 -4.31 8.82
C ASP A 60 15.22 -3.88 8.20
N GLN A 61 14.10 -4.30 8.80
CA GLN A 61 12.75 -3.90 8.39
C GLN A 61 12.53 -2.40 8.62
N LEU A 62 12.98 -1.88 9.76
CA LEU A 62 12.89 -0.45 10.03
C LEU A 62 13.69 0.35 9.00
N MET A 63 14.91 -0.08 8.69
CA MET A 63 15.77 0.56 7.70
C MET A 63 15.17 0.47 6.29
N GLU A 64 14.53 -0.64 5.93
CA GLU A 64 13.79 -0.77 4.67
C GLU A 64 12.60 0.19 4.63
N ASN A 65 11.78 0.23 5.69
CA ASN A 65 10.60 1.07 5.79
C ASN A 65 10.94 2.57 5.70
N ILE A 66 12.03 3.02 6.34
CA ILE A 66 12.48 4.42 6.28
C ILE A 66 12.84 4.83 4.84
N LYS A 67 13.39 3.92 4.04
CA LYS A 67 13.74 4.18 2.63
C LYS A 67 12.51 4.43 1.74
N ALA A 68 11.28 4.19 2.22
CA ALA A 68 10.05 4.56 1.53
C ALA A 68 9.99 6.04 1.13
N ILE A 69 10.68 6.92 1.88
CA ILE A 69 10.75 8.35 1.55
C ILE A 69 11.36 8.62 0.16
N GLN A 70 12.20 7.72 -0.35
CA GLN A 70 12.78 7.81 -1.68
C GLN A 70 11.81 7.38 -2.80
N VAL A 71 10.70 6.71 -2.44
CA VAL A 71 9.64 6.28 -3.35
C VAL A 71 8.59 7.38 -3.52
N LEU A 72 8.34 8.18 -2.48
CA LEU A 72 7.34 9.25 -2.49
C LEU A 72 7.42 10.18 -3.73
N PRO A 73 8.59 10.74 -4.12
CA PRO A 73 8.67 11.60 -5.31
C PRO A 73 8.48 10.85 -6.64
N LYS A 74 8.53 9.51 -6.64
CA LYS A 74 8.31 8.67 -7.83
C LYS A 74 6.83 8.34 -8.06
N LEU A 75 5.93 8.67 -7.12
CA LEU A 75 4.49 8.43 -7.25
C LEU A 75 3.84 9.42 -8.22
N SER A 76 4.01 9.18 -9.53
CA SER A 76 3.33 9.93 -10.58
C SER A 76 1.82 9.68 -10.56
N LEU A 77 1.05 10.56 -11.22
CA LEU A 77 -0.40 10.38 -11.39
C LEU A 77 -0.75 9.05 -12.07
N SER A 78 0.09 8.56 -12.99
CA SER A 78 -0.13 7.28 -13.66
C SER A 78 0.00 6.10 -12.70
N ILE A 79 1.05 6.08 -11.87
CA ILE A 79 1.25 5.05 -10.83
C ILE A 79 0.11 5.11 -9.81
N VAL A 80 -0.30 6.32 -9.42
CA VAL A 80 -1.41 6.51 -8.49
C VAL A 80 -2.71 5.95 -9.05
N SER A 81 -3.03 6.25 -10.30
CA SER A 81 -4.21 5.70 -10.96
C SER A 81 -4.14 4.17 -11.06
N GLU A 82 -2.98 3.61 -11.39
CA GLU A 82 -2.78 2.17 -11.48
C GLU A 82 -3.00 1.48 -10.12
N VAL A 83 -2.41 1.99 -9.04
CA VAL A 83 -2.59 1.44 -7.68
C VAL A 83 -4.05 1.57 -7.21
N ASP A 84 -4.70 2.71 -7.47
CA ASP A 84 -6.13 2.91 -7.16
C ASP A 84 -7.00 1.85 -7.87
N ASN A 85 -6.73 1.57 -9.14
CA ASN A 85 -7.48 0.58 -9.94
C ASN A 85 -7.26 -0.85 -9.45
N LEU A 86 -6.02 -1.22 -9.12
CA LEU A 86 -5.70 -2.55 -8.57
C LEU A 86 -6.39 -2.78 -7.22
N LEU A 87 -6.40 -1.77 -6.36
CA LEU A 87 -7.05 -1.87 -5.05
C LEU A 87 -8.57 -1.87 -5.16
N GLY A 88 -9.15 -1.11 -6.09
CA GLY A 88 -10.59 -1.09 -6.37
C GLY A 88 -11.45 -0.67 -5.17
N ASN A 89 -10.86 0.03 -4.21
CA ASN A 89 -11.49 0.44 -2.94
C ASN A 89 -11.41 1.96 -2.71
N LYS A 90 -11.18 2.72 -3.79
CA LYS A 90 -11.12 4.18 -3.72
C LYS A 90 -12.43 4.72 -3.13
N PRO A 91 -12.39 5.47 -2.03
CA PRO A 91 -13.60 5.99 -1.41
C PRO A 91 -14.25 7.06 -2.30
N TYR A 92 -15.58 7.11 -2.30
CA TYR A 92 -16.33 8.18 -2.94
C TYR A 92 -16.03 9.52 -2.26
N SER A 93 -15.78 10.56 -3.05
CA SER A 93 -15.52 11.90 -2.51
C SER A 93 -16.85 12.61 -2.24
N LYS A 94 -16.91 13.44 -1.19
CA LYS A 94 -18.08 14.32 -0.93
C LYS A 94 -18.41 15.25 -2.11
N LYS A 95 -17.46 15.52 -3.01
CA LYS A 95 -17.70 16.29 -4.25
C LYS A 95 -18.58 15.54 -5.26
N ASP A 96 -18.62 14.21 -5.19
CA ASP A 96 -19.36 13.37 -6.14
C ASP A 96 -20.88 13.38 -5.87
N PHE A 97 -21.31 13.82 -4.68
CA PHE A 97 -22.72 13.89 -4.26
C PHE A 97 -23.44 15.20 -4.66
N ARG A 98 -22.73 16.17 -5.28
CA ARG A 98 -23.27 17.50 -5.63
C ARG A 98 -23.38 17.76 -7.13
N SER A 99 -23.26 16.70 -7.96
CA SER A 99 -23.43 16.76 -9.41
C SER A 99 -24.67 16.00 -9.85
#